data_AF-A9A6S4-F1
#
_entry.id   AF-A9A6S4-F1
#
_cell.length_a   1.000
_cell.length_b   1.000
_cell.length_c   1.000
_cell.angle_alpha   90.00
_cell.angle_beta   90.00
_cell.angle_gamma   90.00
#
_symmetry.space_group_name_H-M   'P 1'
#
loop_
_entity.id
_entity.type
_entity.pdbx_description
1 polymer ?
#
loop_
_entity_poly.entity_id
_entity_poly.type
_entity_poly.pdbx_seq_one_letter_code
_entity_poly.pdbx_strand_id
1 'polypeptide(L)' 'MEFKKYLKVYFKKDVSCILFLGVIAAFLFASLLRISYSSFCELSPFFISTIPNLETGLGMLMSMLFLGVIYTECILK' A
#
# COMPACT_ATOMS: atom_id res chain seq x y z
N MET A 1 12.73 2.53 33.49
CA MET A 1 12.49 1.45 32.50
C MET A 1 11.16 1.60 31.76
N GLU A 2 10.13 2.21 32.37
CA GLU A 2 8.80 2.38 31.77
C GLU A 2 8.77 3.31 30.54
N PHE A 3 9.57 4.39 30.53
CA PHE A 3 9.60 5.36 29.43
C PHE A 3 9.97 4.74 28.07
N LYS A 4 10.88 3.76 28.04
CA LYS A 4 11.24 3.00 26.83
C LYS A 4 10.07 2.16 26.31
N LYS A 5 9.22 1.65 27.19
CA LYS A 5 8.03 0.85 26.83
C LYS A 5 6.98 1.74 26.16
N TYR A 6 6.72 2.93 26.70
CA TYR A 6 5.79 3.90 26.12
C TYR A 6 6.27 4.41 24.75
N LEU A 7 7.57 4.71 24.60
CA LEU A 7 8.16 5.11 23.32
C LEU A 7 8.02 4.01 22.26
N LYS A 8 8.24 2.74 22.62
CA LYS A 8 8.08 1.59 21.71
C LYS A 8 6.64 1.44 21.24
N VAL A 9 5.66 1.63 22.13
CA VAL A 9 4.22 1.56 21.80
C VAL A 9 3.78 2.73 20.93
N TYR A 10 4.28 3.94 21.17
CA TYR A 10 3.99 5.11 20.35
C TYR A 10 4.55 4.96 18.93
N PHE A 11 5.83 4.57 18.82
CA PHE A 11 6.48 4.31 17.53
C PHE A 11 5.75 3.21 16.75
N LYS A 12 5.28 2.16 17.43
CA LYS A 12 4.49 1.09 16.81
C LYS A 12 3.19 1.64 16.20
N LYS A 13 2.46 2.48 16.96
CA LYS A 13 1.20 3.04 16.50
C LYS A 13 1.39 3.98 15.30
N ASP A 14 2.41 4.82 15.32
CA ASP A 14 2.71 5.73 14.21
C ASP A 14 3.16 4.98 12.95
N VAL A 15 4.05 3.98 13.09
CA VAL A 15 4.52 3.18 11.95
C VAL A 15 3.39 2.35 11.33
N SER A 16 2.56 1.68 12.16
CA SER A 16 1.40 0.94 11.66
C SER A 16 0.38 1.87 10.99
N CYS A 17 0.16 3.08 11.51
CA CYS A 17 -0.71 4.09 10.88
C CYS A 17 -0.17 4.52 9.52
N ILE A 18 1.13 4.82 9.41
CA ILE A 18 1.76 5.22 8.14
C ILE A 18 1.67 4.10 7.11
N LEU A 19 1.94 2.86 7.51
CA LEU A 19 1.80 1.70 6.62
C LEU A 19 0.36 1.51 6.14
N PHE A 20 -0.62 1.65 7.04
CA PHE A 20 -2.04 1.57 6.69
C PHE A 20 -2.48 2.70 5.75
N LEU A 21 -1.98 3.91 5.97
CA LEU A 21 -2.21 5.04 5.08
C LEU A 21 -1.61 4.80 3.68
N GLY A 22 -0.43 4.17 3.62
CA GLY A 22 0.21 3.74 2.38
C GLY A 22 -0.63 2.73 1.60
N VAL A 23 -1.26 1.77 2.30
CA VAL A 23 -2.18 0.80 1.69
C VAL A 23 -3.39 1.52 1.09
N ILE A 24 -4.01 2.45 1.83
CA ILE A 24 -5.15 3.23 1.31
C ILE A 24 -4.75 4.07 0.09
N ALA A 25 -3.58 4.69 0.12
CA ALA A 25 -3.08 5.50 -1.01
C ALA A 25 -2.86 4.66 -2.27
N ALA A 26 -2.21 3.51 -2.15
CA ALA A 26 -1.99 2.60 -3.28
C ALA A 26 -3.32 2.01 -3.81
N PHE A 27 -4.30 1.76 -2.94
CA PHE A 27 -5.64 1.32 -3.34
C PHE A 27 -6.39 2.40 -4.15
N LEU A 28 -6.35 3.66 -3.69
CA LEU A 28 -6.95 4.79 -4.41
C LEU A 28 -6.27 5.00 -5.76
N PHE A 29 -4.95 4.87 -5.81
CA PHE A 29 -4.19 5.01 -7.04
C PHE A 29 -4.52 3.91 -8.06
N ALA A 30 -4.61 2.66 -7.61
CA ALA A 30 -5.06 1.54 -8.45
C ALA A 30 -6.50 1.73 -8.95
N SER A 31 -7.39 2.23 -8.09
CA SER A 31 -8.78 2.52 -8.46
C SER A 31 -8.87 3.60 -9.53
N LEU A 32 -8.09 4.68 -9.40
CA LEU A 32 -8.01 5.73 -10.42
C LEU A 32 -7.48 5.19 -11.75
N LEU A 33 -6.40 4.41 -11.71
CA LEU A 33 -5.84 3.78 -12.92
C LEU A 33 -6.85 2.87 -13.61
N ARG A 34 -7.65 2.11 -12.85
CA ARG A 34 -8.68 1.23 -13.39
C ARG A 34 -9.85 1.99 -14.01
N ILE A 35 -10.27 3.10 -13.39
CA ILE A 35 -11.31 3.99 -13.96
C ILE A 35 -10.80 4.62 -15.25
N SER A 36 -9.55 5.12 -15.26
CA SER A 36 -8.91 5.65 -16.45
C SER A 36 -8.74 4.57 -17.52
N TYR A 37 -8.37 3.34 -17.18
CA TYR A 37 -8.32 2.22 -18.13
C TYR A 37 -9.66 1.98 -18.76
N SER A 38 -10.73 1.82 -17.98
CA SER A 38 -12.07 1.58 -18.52
C SER A 38 -12.53 2.68 -19.48
N SER A 39 -12.10 3.92 -19.26
CA SER A 39 -12.45 5.07 -20.12
C SER A 39 -11.57 5.22 -21.36
N PHE A 40 -10.32 4.73 -21.34
CA PHE A 40 -9.33 4.95 -22.40
C PHE A 40 -8.87 3.66 -23.10
N CYS A 41 -9.36 2.49 -22.69
CA CYS A 41 -8.99 1.18 -23.26
C CYS A 41 -9.30 1.11 -24.77
N GLU A 42 -10.35 1.80 -25.23
CA GLU A 42 -10.71 1.88 -26.65
C GLU A 42 -9.86 2.87 -27.47
N LEU A 43 -9.15 3.79 -26.80
CA LEU A 43 -8.45 4.91 -27.44
C LEU A 43 -6.99 4.61 -27.79
N SER A 44 -6.31 3.68 -27.11
CA SER A 44 -4.94 3.32 -27.48
C SER A 44 -4.48 1.96 -26.94
N PRO A 45 -3.83 1.13 -27.79
CA PRO A 45 -3.29 -0.17 -27.40
C PRO A 45 -2.14 -0.07 -26.38
N PHE A 46 -1.60 1.13 -26.16
CA PHE A 46 -0.58 1.38 -25.14
C PHE A 46 -1.13 1.17 -23.72
N PHE A 47 -2.42 1.44 -23.50
CA PHE A 47 -3.06 1.26 -22.20
C PHE A 47 -3.36 -0.21 -21.87
N ILE A 48 -3.54 -1.07 -22.89
CA ILE A 48 -3.88 -2.50 -22.76
C ILE A 48 -2.77 -3.30 -22.07
N SER A 49 -1.51 -2.92 -22.27
CA SER A 49 -0.37 -3.63 -21.68
C SER A 49 0.23 -2.89 -20.46
N THR A 50 0.20 -1.55 -20.48
CA THR A 50 0.86 -0.74 -19.44
C THR A 50 0.07 -0.74 -18.13
N ILE A 51 -1.27 -0.62 -18.18
CA ILE A 51 -2.10 -0.58 -16.97
C ILE A 51 -2.09 -1.88 -16.19
N PRO A 52 -2.26 -3.08 -16.78
CA PRO A 52 -2.21 -4.32 -16.01
C PRO A 52 -0.84 -4.54 -15.36
N ASN A 53 0.27 -4.17 -16.03
CA ASN A 53 1.60 -4.21 -15.39
C ASN A 53 1.70 -3.25 -14.19
N LEU A 54 1.11 -2.05 -14.29
CA LEU A 54 1.10 -1.08 -13.20
C LEU A 54 0.21 -1.53 -12.03
N GLU A 55 -0.96 -2.11 -12.30
CA GLU A 55 -1.82 -2.74 -11.28
C GLU A 55 -1.09 -3.89 -10.58
N THR A 56 -0.35 -4.71 -11.34
CA THR A 56 0.43 -5.82 -10.76
C THR A 56 1.54 -5.29 -9.84
N GLY A 57 2.24 -4.23 -10.25
CA GLY A 57 3.25 -3.56 -9.42
C GLY A 57 2.67 -2.94 -8.14
N LEU A 58 1.51 -2.28 -8.25
CA LEU A 58 0.78 -1.75 -7.09
C LEU A 58 0.29 -2.88 -6.16
N GLY A 59 -0.17 -4.00 -6.71
CA GLY A 59 -0.54 -5.20 -5.95
C GLY A 59 0.64 -5.78 -5.16
N MET A 60 1.82 -5.88 -5.78
CA MET A 60 3.05 -6.27 -5.07
C MET A 60 3.40 -5.29 -3.94
N LEU A 61 3.29 -3.98 -4.20
CA LEU A 61 3.57 -2.95 -3.21
C LEU A 61 2.62 -3.04 -2.00
N MET A 62 1.34 -3.29 -2.26
CA MET A 62 0.32 -3.54 -1.24
C MET A 62 0.65 -4.78 -0.39
N SER A 63 1.07 -5.88 -1.03
CA SER A 63 1.46 -7.10 -0.31
C SER A 63 2.67 -6.89 0.59
N MET A 64 3.66 -6.10 0.16
CA MET A 64 4.81 -5.72 0.99
C MET A 64 4.43 -4.83 2.17
N LEU A 65 3.56 -3.85 1.96
CA LEU A 65 3.07 -3.00 3.05
C LEU A 65 2.31 -3.82 4.09
N PHE A 66 1.50 -4.79 3.65
CA PHE A 66 0.75 -5.68 4.54
C PHE A 66 1.67 -6.59 5.35
N LEU A 67 2.71 -7.16 4.71
CA LEU A 67 3.79 -7.89 5.39
C LEU A 67 4.53 -7.00 6.40
N GLY A 68 4.79 -5.75 6.05
CA GLY A 68 5.37 -4.75 6.96
C GLY A 68 4.52 -4.54 8.21
N VAL A 69 3.20 -4.39 8.05
CA VAL A 69 2.25 -4.25 9.17
C VAL A 69 2.29 -5.48 10.07
N ILE A 70 2.21 -6.68 9.49
CA ILE A 70 2.27 -7.95 10.24
C ILE A 70 3.62 -8.06 10.97
N TYR A 71 4.73 -7.69 10.33
CA TYR A 71 6.06 -7.71 10.93
C TYR A 71 6.14 -6.77 12.13
N THR A 72 5.68 -5.52 12.01
CA THR A 72 5.61 -4.56 13.13
C THR A 72 4.66 -5.02 14.24
N GLU A 73 3.60 -5.75 13.93
CA GLU A 73 2.70 -6.31 14.95
C GLU A 73 3.30 -7.55 15.65
N CYS A 74 3.98 -8.44 14.92
CA CYS A 74 4.50 -9.72 15.42
C CYS A 74 5.86 -9.60 16.12
N ILE A 75 6.82 -8.85 15.57
CA ILE A 75 8.20 -8.78 16.13
C ILE A 75 8.34 -7.67 17.17
N LEU A 76 7.56 -6.60 17.05
CA LEU A 76 7.60 -5.50 18.00
C LEU A 76 6.74 -5.73 19.26
N LYS A 77 6.19 -6.95 19.42
CA LYS A 77 5.47 -7.43 20.62
C LYS A 77 6.29 -7.25 21.91
#